data_AF-A0A372R8L9-F1
#
_entry.id   AF-A0A372R8L9-F1
#
_cell.length_a   1.000
_cell.length_b   1.000
_cell.length_c   1.000
_cell.angle_alpha   90.00
_cell.angle_beta   90.00
_cell.angle_gamma   90.00
#
_symmetry.space_group_name_H-M   'P 1'
#
loop_
_entity.id
_entity.type
_entity.pdbx_description
1 polymer ?
#
loop_
_entity_poly.entity_id
_entity_poly.type
_entity_poly.pdbx_seq_one_letter_code
_entity_poly.pdbx_strand_id
1 'polypeptide(L)'
;MAPEKLLIEDESNNSQVNNDIKRKKVPYDSKCEIYSVGALLWEIAELKKPHSDIVNTEMLIRIRERVRNKYREPLSDDVPEIWKYLVKRSMEHEPEWRLRISEICFNLYELSKKYSDPIPKSPYMSDEDENLIIDQPINSFSPKILSVEDAIREHKSNGNKQLAWESFKYHSESNSEAKYWLGYYYYYAEIPELQQLDQDERHKFALKIFRETADKGNPSAQLRYGMHLWKVANYSEAIRYLEMSANSGNSTAMYNIGSAYWNGNFVKKDQDKGARYLKEAAMQNQPKAIEMCKTYNIDYR
;
A
#
# COMPACT_ATOMS: atom_id res chain seq x y z
N MET A 1 0.21 8.56 22.17
CA MET A 1 0.85 9.57 21.30
C MET A 1 1.15 8.93 19.96
N ALA A 2 0.91 9.63 18.85
CA ALA A 2 1.15 9.08 17.51
C ALA A 2 2.66 8.81 17.26
N PRO A 3 3.02 7.73 16.54
CA PRO A 3 4.40 7.28 16.31
C PRO A 3 5.37 8.36 15.82
N GLU A 4 4.95 9.18 14.87
CA GLU A 4 5.70 10.27 14.25
C GLU A 4 6.08 11.39 15.23
N LYS A 5 5.51 11.38 16.44
CA LYS A 5 5.85 12.32 17.52
C LYS A 5 6.90 11.79 18.49
N LEU A 6 7.33 10.53 18.34
CA LEU A 6 8.31 9.90 19.25
C LEU A 6 9.77 10.19 18.89
N LEU A 7 10.04 10.75 17.71
CA LEU A 7 11.39 10.89 17.15
C LEU A 7 11.97 12.29 17.38
N ILE A 8 12.43 12.61 18.59
CA ILE A 8 13.45 13.67 18.82
C ILE A 8 14.31 13.42 20.09
N GLU A 9 14.67 12.19 20.43
CA GLU A 9 15.71 11.93 21.44
C GLU A 9 16.57 10.75 20.94
N ASP A 10 17.63 11.07 20.19
CA ASP A 10 18.66 10.09 19.83
C ASP A 10 19.56 9.86 21.04
N GLU A 11 19.51 8.64 21.58
CA GLU A 11 20.59 8.08 22.38
C GLU A 11 21.65 7.50 21.43
N SER A 12 22.64 8.31 21.06
CA SER A 12 23.95 7.79 20.68
C SER A 12 25.06 8.57 21.39
N ASN A 13 25.63 7.89 22.39
CA ASN A 13 26.91 8.05 23.10
C ASN A 13 27.80 9.28 22.88
N ASN A 14 28.24 9.83 24.04
CA ASN A 14 29.60 10.31 24.34
C ASN A 14 30.58 10.41 23.17
N SER A 15 30.80 11.63 22.66
CA SER A 15 32.11 12.25 22.35
C SER A 15 31.86 13.62 21.73
N GLN A 16 32.57 14.63 22.21
CA GLN A 16 32.53 16.02 21.72
C GLN A 16 32.67 16.11 20.18
N VAL A 17 31.62 16.46 19.44
CA VAL A 17 31.70 17.26 18.20
C VAL A 17 30.36 17.96 17.93
N ASN A 18 30.38 19.30 18.02
CA ASN A 18 29.54 20.33 17.39
C ASN A 18 28.00 20.21 17.40
N ASN A 19 27.42 21.09 18.21
CA ASN A 19 26.05 21.61 18.15
C ASN A 19 25.69 22.14 16.76
N ASP A 20 24.62 21.59 16.15
CA ASP A 20 23.59 22.31 15.35
C ASP A 20 22.73 21.40 14.45
N ILE A 21 22.45 20.16 14.86
CA ILE A 21 21.35 19.39 14.22
C ILE A 21 20.04 19.84 14.86
N LYS A 22 19.41 20.88 14.29
CA LYS A 22 18.06 21.33 14.62
C LYS A 22 17.09 20.14 14.61
N ARG A 23 16.73 19.68 15.81
CA ARG A 23 15.60 18.81 16.13
C ARG A 23 14.36 19.19 15.31
N LYS A 24 14.07 18.46 14.22
CA LYS A 24 12.98 18.80 13.29
C LYS A 24 11.64 18.36 13.89
N LYS A 25 10.94 19.28 14.56
CA LYS A 25 9.63 19.04 15.18
C LYS A 25 8.59 18.77 14.09
N VAL A 26 8.02 17.57 14.03
CA VAL A 26 6.92 17.25 13.10
C VAL A 26 5.65 17.95 13.60
N PRO A 27 5.03 18.86 12.82
CA PRO A 27 3.82 19.58 13.23
C PRO A 27 2.66 18.61 13.44
N TYR A 28 1.85 18.86 14.45
CA TYR A 28 0.67 18.06 14.74
C TYR A 28 -0.40 18.31 13.66
N ASP A 29 -1.07 17.26 13.19
CA ASP A 29 -2.02 17.31 12.08
C ASP A 29 -3.20 16.36 12.29
N SER A 30 -4.11 16.30 11.31
CA SER A 30 -5.29 15.44 11.36
C SER A 30 -4.93 13.95 11.44
N LYS A 31 -3.79 13.51 10.92
CA LYS A 31 -3.36 12.10 11.00
C LYS A 31 -3.00 11.71 12.43
N CYS A 32 -2.50 12.65 13.22
CA CYS A 32 -2.28 12.46 14.65
C CYS A 32 -3.61 12.24 15.40
N GLU A 33 -4.65 13.02 15.05
CA GLU A 33 -5.99 12.86 15.62
C GLU A 33 -6.59 11.49 15.28
N ILE A 34 -6.44 11.02 14.03
CA ILE A 34 -6.94 9.70 13.65
C ILE A 34 -6.29 8.59 14.49
N TYR A 35 -5.01 8.71 14.81
CA TYR A 35 -4.35 7.76 15.71
C TYR A 35 -5.00 7.76 17.10
N SER A 36 -5.32 8.94 17.64
CA SER A 36 -6.01 9.10 18.91
C SER A 36 -7.43 8.52 18.87
N VAL A 37 -8.16 8.72 17.78
CA VAL A 37 -9.48 8.10 17.55
C VAL A 37 -9.37 6.58 17.56
N GLY A 38 -8.37 6.01 16.89
CA GLY A 38 -8.12 4.57 16.91
C GLY A 38 -7.86 4.03 18.32
N ALA A 39 -7.06 4.74 19.12
CA ALA A 39 -6.81 4.36 20.51
C ALA A 39 -8.08 4.42 21.37
N LEU A 40 -8.94 5.43 21.14
CA LEU A 40 -10.24 5.53 21.81
C LEU A 40 -11.18 4.38 21.40
N LEU A 41 -11.22 4.03 20.12
CA LEU A 41 -12.02 2.90 19.63
C LEU A 41 -11.55 1.57 20.25
N TRP A 42 -10.24 1.40 20.46
CA TRP A 42 -9.71 0.26 21.18
C TRP A 42 -10.17 0.25 22.64
N GLU A 43 -10.07 1.41 23.33
CA GLU A 43 -10.51 1.55 24.72
C GLU A 43 -11.99 1.24 24.91
N ILE A 44 -12.84 1.67 23.96
CA ILE A 44 -14.28 1.35 23.95
C ILE A 44 -14.50 -0.15 23.78
N ALA A 45 -13.78 -0.83 22.88
CA ALA A 45 -13.95 -2.26 22.65
C ALA A 45 -13.51 -3.10 23.86
N GLU A 46 -12.40 -2.74 24.49
CA GLU A 46 -11.79 -3.52 25.56
C GLU A 46 -12.23 -3.09 26.96
N LEU A 47 -12.95 -1.98 27.06
CA LEU A 47 -13.47 -1.39 28.30
C LEU A 47 -12.37 -1.22 29.37
N LYS A 48 -11.14 -0.95 28.93
CA LYS A 48 -9.96 -0.77 29.79
C LYS A 48 -9.01 0.26 29.21
N LYS A 49 -8.21 0.85 30.08
CA LYS A 49 -7.18 1.80 29.66
C LYS A 49 -6.12 1.09 28.80
N PRO A 50 -5.71 1.69 27.66
CA PRO A 50 -4.56 1.20 26.89
C PRO A 50 -3.32 1.09 27.78
N HIS A 51 -2.57 0.00 27.60
CA HIS A 51 -1.35 -0.34 28.32
C HIS A 51 -1.53 -0.42 29.84
N SER A 52 -2.73 -0.82 30.28
CA SER A 52 -3.08 -1.01 31.70
C SER A 52 -2.21 -2.04 32.42
N ASP A 53 -1.51 -2.90 31.67
CA ASP A 53 -0.54 -3.85 32.19
C ASP A 53 0.78 -3.21 32.68
N ILE A 54 1.04 -1.94 32.34
CA ILE A 54 2.24 -1.21 32.76
C ILE A 54 1.92 -0.38 34.00
N VAL A 55 2.36 -0.81 35.18
CA VAL A 55 2.01 -0.18 36.48
C VAL A 55 3.17 0.61 37.13
N ASN A 56 4.27 0.84 36.42
CA ASN A 56 5.51 1.38 37.00
C ASN A 56 5.73 2.89 36.75
N THR A 57 6.65 3.49 37.51
CA THR A 57 7.07 4.91 37.41
C THR A 57 7.61 5.29 36.01
N GLU A 58 7.95 4.29 35.19
CA GLU A 58 8.47 4.44 33.83
C GLU A 58 7.41 4.16 32.74
N MET A 59 6.12 4.19 33.09
CA MET A 59 5.00 3.87 32.19
C MET A 59 5.12 4.57 30.84
N LEU A 60 5.40 5.87 30.83
CA LEU A 60 5.54 6.65 29.60
C LEU A 60 6.69 6.15 28.72
N ILE A 61 7.83 5.77 29.31
CA ILE A 61 8.99 5.28 28.56
C ILE A 61 8.64 3.95 27.88
N ARG A 62 8.03 3.02 28.62
CA ARG A 62 7.62 1.72 28.10
C ARG A 62 6.54 1.82 27.02
N ILE A 63 5.57 2.73 27.19
CA ILE A 63 4.56 3.01 26.15
C ILE A 63 5.23 3.57 24.89
N ARG A 64 6.17 4.52 25.04
CA ARG A 64 6.92 5.06 23.90
C ARG A 64 7.70 3.97 23.16
N GLU A 65 8.35 3.08 23.90
CA GLU A 65 9.07 1.94 23.33
C GLU A 65 8.14 0.97 22.58
N ARG A 66 6.99 0.63 23.16
CA ARG A 66 5.95 -0.17 22.47
C ARG A 66 5.55 0.45 21.15
N VAL A 67 5.20 1.73 21.15
CA VAL A 67 4.76 2.41 19.93
C VAL A 67 5.89 2.50 18.89
N ARG A 68 7.14 2.73 19.33
CA ARG A 68 8.35 2.73 18.49
C ARG A 68 8.58 1.35 17.84
N ASN A 69 8.41 0.29 18.61
CA ASN A 69 8.54 -1.10 18.16
C ASN A 69 7.29 -1.63 17.43
N LYS A 70 6.39 -0.73 17.01
CA LYS A 70 5.15 -1.05 16.27
C LYS A 70 4.21 -2.01 17.01
N TYR A 71 4.35 -2.12 18.32
CA TYR A 71 3.43 -2.91 19.13
C TYR A 71 2.05 -2.26 19.17
N ARG A 72 1.01 -3.07 19.05
CA ARG A 72 -0.39 -2.71 19.25
C ARG A 72 -1.01 -3.75 20.17
N GLU A 73 -1.79 -3.30 21.13
CA GLU A 73 -2.49 -4.23 22.00
C GLU A 73 -3.50 -5.03 21.18
N PRO A 74 -3.58 -6.35 21.41
CA PRO A 74 -4.56 -7.18 20.74
C PRO A 74 -5.98 -6.76 21.16
N LEU A 75 -6.92 -6.99 20.26
CA LEU A 75 -8.35 -6.93 20.54
C LEU A 75 -8.85 -8.34 20.84
N SER A 76 -9.84 -8.44 21.71
CA SER A 76 -10.51 -9.68 22.07
C SER A 76 -11.28 -10.25 20.86
N ASP A 77 -11.44 -11.57 20.84
CA ASP A 77 -11.99 -12.27 19.67
C ASP A 77 -13.46 -11.93 19.40
N ASP A 78 -14.20 -11.56 20.44
CA ASP A 78 -15.61 -11.15 20.43
C ASP A 78 -15.85 -9.77 19.79
N VAL A 79 -14.80 -8.96 19.61
CA VAL A 79 -14.90 -7.66 18.96
C VAL A 79 -15.27 -7.86 17.46
N PRO A 80 -16.27 -7.14 16.92
CA PRO A 80 -16.64 -7.27 15.51
C PRO A 80 -15.46 -6.97 14.57
N GLU A 81 -15.32 -7.76 13.49
CA GLU A 81 -14.20 -7.63 12.54
C GLU A 81 -14.06 -6.23 11.94
N ILE A 82 -15.19 -5.57 11.66
CA ILE A 82 -15.17 -4.20 11.16
C ILE A 82 -14.65 -3.20 12.21
N TRP A 83 -14.91 -3.44 13.50
CA TRP A 83 -14.35 -2.63 14.59
C TRP A 83 -12.84 -2.87 14.72
N LYS A 84 -12.41 -4.14 14.67
CA LYS A 84 -10.97 -4.50 14.64
C LYS A 84 -10.24 -3.81 13.49
N TYR A 85 -10.86 -3.80 12.30
CA TYR A 85 -10.36 -3.09 11.14
C TYR A 85 -10.20 -1.59 11.38
N LEU A 86 -11.23 -0.91 11.93
CA LEU A 86 -11.19 0.52 12.21
C LEU A 86 -10.08 0.87 13.18
N VAL A 87 -9.95 0.14 14.29
CA VAL A 87 -8.89 0.35 15.29
C VAL A 87 -7.51 0.19 14.64
N LYS A 88 -7.28 -0.94 13.97
CA LYS A 88 -5.98 -1.25 13.36
C LYS A 88 -5.57 -0.19 12.33
N ARG A 89 -6.48 0.14 11.39
CA ARG A 89 -6.22 1.11 10.32
C ARG A 89 -6.05 2.52 10.84
N SER A 90 -6.79 2.93 11.87
CA SER A 90 -6.64 4.26 12.47
C SER A 90 -5.31 4.42 13.20
N MET A 91 -4.78 3.33 13.77
CA MET A 91 -3.53 3.29 14.52
C MET A 91 -2.31 2.84 13.70
N GLU A 92 -2.37 2.92 12.38
CA GLU A 92 -1.24 2.57 11.52
C GLU A 92 0.01 3.39 11.86
N HIS A 93 1.18 2.76 11.77
CA HIS A 93 2.43 3.38 12.21
C HIS A 93 2.79 4.58 11.34
N GLU A 94 2.63 4.42 10.04
CA GLU A 94 2.86 5.45 9.04
C GLU A 94 1.59 6.32 8.87
N PRO A 95 1.65 7.65 9.09
CA PRO A 95 0.47 8.53 9.08
C PRO A 95 -0.38 8.47 7.80
N GLU A 96 0.27 8.29 6.65
CA GLU A 96 -0.38 8.23 5.33
C GLU A 96 -1.38 7.07 5.20
N TRP A 97 -1.19 6.02 5.97
CA TRP A 97 -1.99 4.80 5.89
C TRP A 97 -3.21 4.82 6.82
N ARG A 98 -3.30 5.84 7.67
CA ARG A 98 -4.45 6.01 8.56
C ARG A 98 -5.68 6.46 7.79
N LEU A 99 -6.83 5.98 8.24
CA LEU A 99 -8.15 6.33 7.70
C LEU A 99 -8.38 7.84 7.70
N ARG A 100 -9.30 8.29 6.87
CA ARG A 100 -9.93 9.59 7.02
C ARG A 100 -11.04 9.49 8.05
N ILE A 101 -11.31 10.57 8.75
CA ILE A 101 -12.40 10.61 9.74
C ILE A 101 -13.75 10.27 9.10
N SER A 102 -13.98 10.69 7.84
CA SER A 102 -15.20 10.35 7.09
C SER A 102 -15.36 8.85 6.88
N GLU A 103 -14.28 8.11 6.66
CA GLU A 103 -14.31 6.65 6.51
C GLU A 103 -14.64 5.98 7.85
N ILE A 104 -14.11 6.50 8.97
CA ILE A 104 -14.44 6.00 10.31
C ILE A 104 -15.94 6.23 10.59
N CYS A 105 -16.42 7.47 10.43
CA CYS A 105 -17.82 7.82 10.68
C CYS A 105 -18.78 6.97 9.83
N PHE A 106 -18.46 6.77 8.55
CA PHE A 106 -19.26 5.94 7.65
C PHE A 106 -19.37 4.49 8.15
N ASN A 107 -18.25 3.86 8.49
CA ASN A 107 -18.25 2.47 8.96
C ASN A 107 -18.96 2.31 10.31
N LEU A 108 -18.83 3.27 11.22
CA LEU A 108 -19.57 3.27 12.48
C LEU A 108 -21.08 3.45 12.27
N TYR A 109 -21.48 4.27 11.30
CA TYR A 109 -22.89 4.44 10.94
C TYR A 109 -23.48 3.17 10.30
N GLU A 110 -22.76 2.50 9.40
CA GLU A 110 -23.20 1.22 8.85
C GLU A 110 -23.26 0.13 9.94
N LEU A 111 -22.33 0.18 10.90
CA LEU A 111 -22.37 -0.70 12.06
C LEU A 111 -23.60 -0.44 12.93
N SER A 112 -23.95 0.82 13.17
CA SER A 112 -25.12 1.16 14.00
C SER A 112 -26.40 0.65 13.35
N LYS A 113 -26.57 0.75 12.02
CA LYS A 113 -27.71 0.16 11.32
C LYS A 113 -27.85 -1.35 11.54
N LYS A 114 -26.73 -2.06 11.65
CA LYS A 114 -26.70 -3.51 11.81
C LYS A 114 -27.07 -3.96 13.23
N TYR A 115 -26.75 -3.14 14.23
CA TYR A 115 -26.89 -3.50 15.65
C TYR A 115 -27.90 -2.62 16.42
N SER A 116 -28.52 -1.64 15.78
CA SER A 116 -29.62 -0.89 16.36
C SER A 116 -30.93 -1.65 16.20
N ASP A 117 -31.53 -2.04 17.33
CA ASP A 117 -32.99 -2.05 17.46
C ASP A 117 -33.53 -0.62 17.25
N PRO A 118 -34.82 -0.43 16.88
CA PRO A 118 -35.39 0.90 16.66
C PRO A 118 -35.12 1.80 17.88
N ILE A 119 -34.43 2.91 17.64
CA ILE A 119 -33.94 3.83 18.67
C ILE A 119 -35.14 4.35 19.48
N PRO A 120 -35.17 4.23 20.83
CA PRO A 120 -36.10 5.00 21.64
C PRO A 120 -35.75 6.48 21.46
N LYS A 121 -36.70 7.29 21.00
CA LYS A 121 -36.52 8.73 20.75
C LYS A 121 -35.78 9.39 21.92
N SER A 122 -34.62 9.97 21.63
CA SER A 122 -33.89 10.79 22.60
C SER A 122 -34.76 12.01 22.94
N PRO A 123 -34.98 12.33 24.24
CA PRO A 123 -35.76 13.50 24.64
C PRO A 123 -35.10 14.85 24.29
N TYR A 124 -33.91 14.82 23.70
CA TYR A 124 -33.14 15.98 23.27
C TYR A 124 -33.07 16.16 21.74
N MET A 125 -33.66 15.26 20.94
CA MET A 125 -33.74 15.45 19.49
C MET A 125 -34.93 16.34 19.14
N SER A 126 -34.67 17.45 18.45
CA SER A 126 -35.70 18.33 17.93
C SER A 126 -36.19 17.86 16.56
N ASP A 127 -37.44 18.17 16.19
CA ASP A 127 -38.01 17.78 14.89
C ASP A 127 -37.24 18.38 13.68
N GLU A 128 -36.40 19.40 13.91
CA GLU A 128 -35.48 19.95 12.91
C GLU A 128 -34.24 19.05 12.67
N ASP A 129 -33.77 18.33 13.69
CA ASP A 129 -32.66 17.37 13.57
C ASP A 129 -33.06 16.13 12.74
N GLU A 130 -34.36 15.79 12.75
CA GLU A 130 -34.94 14.69 11.96
C GLU A 130 -34.88 15.00 10.45
N ASN A 131 -35.00 16.28 10.06
CA ASN A 131 -34.92 16.73 8.66
C ASN A 131 -33.47 16.96 8.16
N LEU A 132 -32.48 17.01 9.05
CA LEU A 132 -31.06 16.98 8.66
C LEU A 132 -30.57 15.56 8.35
N ILE A 133 -31.34 14.53 8.68
CA ILE A 133 -31.11 13.16 8.23
C ILE A 133 -31.49 13.14 6.75
N ILE A 134 -30.48 13.28 5.91
CA ILE A 134 -30.59 13.25 4.45
C ILE A 134 -31.25 11.92 4.05
N ASP A 135 -32.56 11.97 3.78
CA ASP A 135 -33.40 10.91 3.21
C ASP A 135 -33.16 10.71 1.71
N GLN A 136 -32.10 11.30 1.15
CA GLN A 136 -31.58 10.79 -0.11
C GLN A 136 -30.80 9.51 0.21
N PRO A 137 -31.03 8.41 -0.52
CA PRO A 137 -30.15 7.27 -0.42
C PRO A 137 -28.78 7.74 -0.90
N ILE A 138 -27.91 8.13 0.04
CA ILE A 138 -26.48 8.22 -0.20
C ILE A 138 -26.11 6.77 -0.52
N ASN A 139 -26.08 6.52 -1.83
CA ASN A 139 -25.86 5.25 -2.50
C ASN A 139 -25.07 4.31 -1.60
N SER A 140 -25.65 3.15 -1.27
CA SER A 140 -25.10 2.15 -0.37
C SER A 140 -23.62 1.89 -0.65
N PHE A 141 -22.73 2.64 0.01
CA PHE A 141 -21.29 2.49 -0.11
C PHE A 141 -20.84 1.43 0.89
N SER A 142 -21.49 0.26 0.90
CA SER A 142 -20.69 -0.92 1.20
C SER A 142 -19.68 -0.98 0.06
N PRO A 143 -18.38 -0.63 0.24
CA PRO A 143 -17.46 -0.80 -0.85
C PRO A 143 -17.51 -2.29 -1.16
N LYS A 144 -18.02 -2.63 -2.35
CA LYS A 144 -18.15 -4.02 -2.77
C LYS A 144 -16.73 -4.50 -3.06
N ILE A 145 -15.97 -4.79 -2.00
CA ILE A 145 -14.59 -5.23 -2.09
C ILE A 145 -14.60 -6.54 -2.86
N LEU A 146 -13.98 -6.52 -4.03
CA LEU A 146 -13.85 -7.67 -4.89
C LEU A 146 -12.77 -8.60 -4.33
N SER A 147 -12.79 -9.87 -4.76
CA SER A 147 -11.61 -10.73 -4.62
C SER A 147 -10.44 -10.12 -5.40
N VAL A 148 -9.21 -10.53 -5.09
CA VAL A 148 -8.02 -10.01 -5.80
C VAL A 148 -8.08 -10.36 -7.28
N GLU A 149 -8.54 -11.57 -7.61
CA GLU A 149 -8.71 -12.05 -8.97
C GLU A 149 -9.77 -11.24 -9.73
N ASP A 150 -10.91 -10.95 -9.11
CA ASP A 150 -11.97 -10.15 -9.72
C ASP A 150 -11.53 -8.70 -9.91
N ALA A 151 -10.83 -8.13 -8.94
CA ALA A 151 -10.25 -6.79 -9.06
C ALA A 151 -9.23 -6.71 -10.21
N ILE A 152 -8.43 -7.75 -10.43
CA ILE A 152 -7.51 -7.84 -11.59
C ILE A 152 -8.30 -7.88 -12.90
N ARG A 153 -9.40 -8.64 -12.97
CA ARG A 153 -10.24 -8.69 -14.17
C ARG A 153 -10.87 -7.33 -14.45
N GLU A 154 -11.39 -6.66 -13.44
CA GLU A 154 -11.95 -5.30 -13.55
C GLU A 154 -10.91 -4.26 -13.97
N HIS A 155 -9.67 -4.37 -13.48
CA HIS A 155 -8.58 -3.51 -13.92
C HIS A 155 -8.20 -3.74 -15.39
N LYS A 156 -8.11 -5.02 -15.81
CA LYS A 156 -7.70 -5.39 -17.18
C LYS A 156 -8.78 -5.13 -18.21
N SER A 157 -10.05 -5.15 -17.81
CA SER A 157 -11.15 -4.67 -18.63
C SER A 157 -11.23 -3.14 -18.57
N ASN A 158 -12.04 -2.52 -19.43
CA ASN A 158 -12.47 -1.12 -19.21
C ASN A 158 -13.54 -1.05 -18.09
N GLY A 159 -13.34 -1.81 -17.01
CA GLY A 159 -14.24 -1.95 -15.88
C GLY A 159 -14.10 -0.81 -14.88
N ASN A 160 -14.63 -1.03 -13.67
CA ASN A 160 -14.60 -0.02 -12.62
C ASN A 160 -13.23 0.02 -11.95
N LYS A 161 -12.33 0.88 -12.47
CA LYS A 161 -10.98 1.06 -11.94
C LYS A 161 -10.95 1.54 -10.49
N GLN A 162 -11.95 2.33 -10.06
CA GLN A 162 -12.08 2.79 -8.67
C GLN A 162 -12.28 1.59 -7.75
N LEU A 163 -13.23 0.73 -8.10
CA LEU A 163 -13.55 -0.46 -7.32
C LEU A 163 -12.37 -1.44 -7.25
N ALA A 164 -11.66 -1.62 -8.37
CA ALA A 164 -10.44 -2.42 -8.41
C ALA A 164 -9.37 -1.84 -7.47
N TRP A 165 -9.12 -0.52 -7.54
CA TRP A 165 -8.17 0.16 -6.67
C TRP A 165 -8.52 0.03 -5.18
N GLU A 166 -9.77 0.25 -4.80
CA GLU A 166 -10.24 0.09 -3.42
C GLU A 166 -10.06 -1.36 -2.92
N SER A 167 -10.34 -2.33 -3.79
CA SER A 167 -10.14 -3.75 -3.49
C SER A 167 -8.66 -4.10 -3.31
N PHE A 168 -7.77 -3.57 -4.17
CA PHE A 168 -6.33 -3.75 -4.01
C PHE A 168 -5.80 -3.09 -2.73
N LYS A 169 -6.28 -1.88 -2.41
CA LYS A 169 -5.94 -1.18 -1.18
C LYS A 169 -6.32 -2.02 0.05
N TYR A 170 -7.51 -2.61 0.05
CA TYR A 170 -7.97 -3.50 1.11
C TYR A 170 -7.06 -4.73 1.28
N HIS A 171 -6.83 -5.49 0.21
CA HIS A 171 -6.08 -6.76 0.24
C HIS A 171 -4.56 -6.63 0.32
N SER A 172 -4.00 -5.43 0.14
CA SER A 172 -2.55 -5.21 0.08
C SER A 172 -1.76 -5.58 1.33
N GLU A 173 -2.43 -5.70 2.49
CA GLU A 173 -1.78 -6.13 3.74
C GLU A 173 -1.41 -7.61 3.73
N SER A 174 -2.29 -8.46 3.19
CA SER A 174 -2.15 -9.92 3.24
C SER A 174 -1.76 -10.54 1.90
N ASN A 175 -2.08 -9.87 0.78
CA ASN A 175 -1.87 -10.40 -0.56
C ASN A 175 -0.81 -9.59 -1.33
N SER A 176 0.27 -10.28 -1.73
CA SER A 176 1.39 -9.65 -2.45
C SER A 176 1.02 -9.17 -3.86
N GLU A 177 0.08 -9.82 -4.54
CA GLU A 177 -0.40 -9.41 -5.87
C GLU A 177 -1.25 -8.15 -5.75
N ALA A 178 -2.17 -8.10 -4.79
CA ALA A 178 -2.95 -6.89 -4.50
C ALA A 178 -2.04 -5.71 -4.11
N LYS A 179 -1.00 -5.98 -3.32
CA LYS A 179 0.01 -4.98 -2.99
C LYS A 179 0.74 -4.45 -4.22
N TYR A 180 1.12 -5.33 -5.15
CA TYR A 180 1.71 -4.91 -6.43
C TYR A 180 0.77 -3.98 -7.21
N TRP A 181 -0.51 -4.36 -7.34
CA TRP A 181 -1.50 -3.53 -8.04
C TRP A 181 -1.73 -2.19 -7.35
N LEU A 182 -1.74 -2.15 -6.02
CA LEU A 182 -1.78 -0.88 -5.29
C LEU A 182 -0.62 0.03 -5.74
N GLY A 183 0.61 -0.49 -5.78
CA GLY A 183 1.77 0.25 -6.29
C GLY A 183 1.60 0.71 -7.75
N TYR A 184 1.00 -0.13 -8.60
CA TYR A 184 0.68 0.23 -9.99
C TYR A 184 -0.22 1.47 -10.06
N TYR A 185 -1.31 1.50 -9.30
CA TYR A 185 -2.23 2.63 -9.28
C TYR A 185 -1.57 3.91 -8.78
N TYR A 186 -0.74 3.83 -7.73
CA TYR A 186 0.05 4.97 -7.27
C TYR A 186 1.05 5.45 -8.32
N TYR A 187 1.67 4.56 -9.10
CA TYR A 187 2.61 4.96 -10.14
C TYR A 187 1.90 5.71 -11.28
N TYR A 188 0.81 5.16 -11.81
CA TYR A 188 0.15 5.70 -13.00
C TYR A 188 -0.94 6.74 -12.70
N ALA A 189 -1.40 6.86 -11.47
CA ALA A 189 -2.50 7.74 -11.05
C ALA A 189 -3.73 7.66 -11.97
N GLU A 190 -4.18 6.44 -12.26
CA GLU A 190 -5.37 6.19 -13.08
C GLU A 190 -6.69 6.59 -12.39
N ILE A 191 -6.61 7.02 -11.14
CA ILE A 191 -7.73 7.40 -10.28
C ILE A 191 -7.63 8.89 -9.90
N PRO A 192 -8.72 9.67 -10.00
CA PRO A 192 -8.69 11.12 -9.75
C PRO A 192 -8.10 11.51 -8.39
N GLU A 193 -8.36 10.73 -7.35
CA GLU A 193 -7.87 10.95 -5.99
C GLU A 193 -6.34 10.88 -5.91
N LEU A 194 -5.72 10.02 -6.72
CA LEU A 194 -4.26 9.90 -6.76
C LEU A 194 -3.61 11.03 -7.55
N GLN A 195 -4.33 11.65 -8.48
CA GLN A 195 -3.81 12.78 -9.26
C GLN A 195 -3.64 14.04 -8.41
N GLN A 196 -4.34 14.14 -7.28
CA GLN A 196 -4.21 15.24 -6.32
C GLN A 196 -2.94 15.16 -5.46
N LEU A 197 -2.31 13.98 -5.41
CA LEU A 197 -1.08 13.76 -4.66
C LEU A 197 0.14 14.16 -5.47
N ASP A 198 1.19 14.62 -4.78
CA ASP A 198 2.47 14.93 -5.39
C ASP A 198 3.04 13.72 -6.16
N GLN A 199 3.50 13.98 -7.39
CA GLN A 199 3.96 12.93 -8.28
C GLN A 199 5.19 12.19 -7.73
N ASP A 200 6.12 12.91 -7.11
CA ASP A 200 7.36 12.32 -6.60
C ASP A 200 7.08 11.45 -5.37
N GLU A 201 6.17 11.88 -4.50
CA GLU A 201 5.72 11.08 -3.35
C GLU A 201 5.04 9.79 -3.81
N ARG A 202 4.12 9.88 -4.78
CA ARG A 202 3.47 8.71 -5.35
C ARG A 202 4.46 7.74 -6.00
N HIS A 203 5.41 8.25 -6.77
CA HIS A 203 6.41 7.42 -7.42
C HIS A 203 7.33 6.76 -6.39
N LYS A 204 7.79 7.47 -5.36
CA LYS A 204 8.60 6.89 -4.27
C LYS A 204 7.85 5.75 -3.58
N PHE A 205 6.57 5.96 -3.29
CA PHE A 205 5.70 4.96 -2.71
C PHE A 205 5.54 3.73 -3.60
N ALA A 206 5.22 3.93 -4.89
CA ALA A 206 5.08 2.85 -5.86
C ALA A 206 6.38 2.05 -6.03
N LEU A 207 7.53 2.72 -6.09
CA LEU A 207 8.84 2.08 -6.20
C LEU A 207 9.19 1.24 -4.98
N LYS A 208 8.83 1.71 -3.76
CA LYS A 208 8.97 0.91 -2.55
C LYS A 208 8.14 -0.37 -2.63
N ILE A 209 6.87 -0.26 -3.06
CA ILE A 209 6.00 -1.42 -3.26
C ILE A 209 6.54 -2.37 -4.33
N PHE A 210 7.00 -1.85 -5.47
CA PHE A 210 7.54 -2.68 -6.55
C PHE A 210 8.78 -3.43 -6.08
N ARG A 211 9.69 -2.79 -5.34
CA ARG A 211 10.83 -3.48 -4.74
C ARG A 211 10.38 -4.61 -3.80
N GLU A 212 9.53 -4.28 -2.82
CA GLU A 212 9.06 -5.25 -1.82
C GLU A 212 8.35 -6.46 -2.45
N THR A 213 7.56 -6.24 -3.49
CA THR A 213 6.83 -7.30 -4.20
C THR A 213 7.71 -8.05 -5.21
N ALA A 214 8.70 -7.38 -5.80
CA ALA A 214 9.70 -8.00 -6.67
C ALA A 214 10.58 -8.99 -5.90
N ASP A 215 11.00 -8.61 -4.69
CA ASP A 215 11.79 -9.44 -3.77
C ASP A 215 11.01 -10.69 -3.32
N LYS A 216 9.67 -10.63 -3.36
CA LYS A 216 8.75 -11.76 -3.10
C LYS A 216 8.43 -12.61 -4.33
N GLY A 217 9.07 -12.34 -5.48
CA GLY A 217 8.91 -13.15 -6.67
C GLY A 217 7.83 -12.69 -7.65
N ASN A 218 7.20 -11.52 -7.45
CA ASN A 218 6.19 -11.03 -8.38
C ASN A 218 6.84 -10.62 -9.73
N PRO A 219 6.53 -11.30 -10.86
CA PRO A 219 7.23 -11.06 -12.12
C PRO A 219 6.98 -9.66 -12.68
N SER A 220 5.76 -9.14 -12.52
CA SER A 220 5.38 -7.80 -12.98
C SER A 220 6.09 -6.71 -12.16
N ALA A 221 6.24 -6.91 -10.85
CA ALA A 221 6.99 -6.01 -9.98
C ALA A 221 8.49 -6.03 -10.31
N GLN A 222 9.07 -7.21 -10.53
CA GLN A 222 10.47 -7.37 -10.93
C GLN A 222 10.75 -6.64 -12.24
N LEU A 223 9.86 -6.77 -13.25
CA LEU A 223 9.96 -6.00 -14.49
C LEU A 223 9.98 -4.49 -14.21
N ARG A 224 8.99 -3.98 -13.46
CA ARG A 224 8.85 -2.54 -13.22
C ARG A 224 10.01 -1.96 -12.43
N TYR A 225 10.42 -2.65 -11.37
CA TYR A 225 11.55 -2.21 -10.55
C TYR A 225 12.87 -2.28 -11.34
N GLY A 226 13.07 -3.35 -12.12
CA GLY A 226 14.21 -3.46 -13.05
C GLY A 226 14.26 -2.33 -14.07
N MET A 227 13.11 -1.97 -14.67
CA MET A 227 13.03 -0.84 -15.60
C MET A 227 13.31 0.51 -14.94
N HIS A 228 12.89 0.70 -13.68
CA HIS A 228 13.26 1.89 -12.93
C HIS A 228 14.76 1.96 -12.69
N LEU A 229 15.37 0.87 -12.23
CA LEU A 229 16.82 0.77 -12.01
C LEU A 229 17.61 1.06 -13.30
N TRP A 230 17.11 0.56 -14.43
CA TRP A 230 17.68 0.84 -15.75
C TRP A 230 17.66 2.34 -16.07
N LYS A 231 16.53 3.01 -15.80
CA LYS A 231 16.37 4.46 -16.03
C LYS A 231 17.34 5.30 -15.18
N VAL A 232 17.64 4.86 -13.97
CA VAL A 232 18.60 5.54 -13.07
C VAL A 232 20.03 5.01 -13.22
N ALA A 233 20.33 4.33 -14.33
CA ALA A 233 21.64 3.80 -14.68
C ALA A 233 22.24 2.77 -13.70
N ASN A 234 21.41 2.12 -12.86
CA ASN A 234 21.82 0.99 -12.06
C ASN A 234 21.63 -0.32 -12.86
N TYR A 235 22.42 -0.47 -13.92
CA TYR A 235 22.24 -1.53 -14.91
C TYR A 235 22.42 -2.93 -14.33
N SER A 236 23.42 -3.14 -13.46
CA SER A 236 23.69 -4.45 -12.87
C SER A 236 22.47 -5.00 -12.12
N GLU A 237 21.86 -4.20 -11.24
CA GLU A 237 20.65 -4.61 -10.52
C GLU A 237 19.43 -4.66 -11.45
N ALA A 238 19.33 -3.74 -12.42
CA ALA A 238 18.26 -3.78 -13.41
C ALA A 238 18.23 -5.10 -14.18
N ILE A 239 19.38 -5.55 -14.67
CA ILE A 239 19.57 -6.81 -15.38
C ILE A 239 19.15 -7.98 -14.48
N ARG A 240 19.58 -7.99 -13.21
CA ARG A 240 19.22 -9.02 -12.25
C ARG A 240 17.70 -9.16 -12.08
N TYR A 241 16.99 -8.06 -11.83
CA TYR A 241 15.53 -8.08 -11.68
C TYR A 241 14.81 -8.43 -13.00
N LEU A 242 15.31 -7.95 -14.14
CA LEU A 242 14.74 -8.29 -15.45
C LEU A 242 14.93 -9.77 -15.79
N GLU A 243 16.08 -10.37 -15.46
CA GLU A 243 16.29 -11.82 -15.59
C GLU A 243 15.35 -12.62 -14.69
N MET A 244 15.17 -12.21 -13.43
CA MET A 244 14.22 -12.85 -12.51
C MET A 244 12.79 -12.82 -13.08
N SER A 245 12.37 -11.66 -13.61
CA SER A 245 11.06 -11.47 -14.22
C SER A 245 10.88 -12.34 -15.48
N ALA A 246 11.91 -12.37 -16.33
CA ALA A 246 11.93 -13.18 -17.54
C ALA A 246 11.83 -14.68 -17.22
N ASN A 247 12.64 -15.15 -16.27
CA ASN A 247 12.63 -16.56 -15.83
C ASN A 247 11.29 -16.94 -15.16
N SER A 248 10.55 -15.97 -14.65
CA SER A 248 9.21 -16.17 -14.07
C SER A 248 8.07 -16.01 -15.10
N GLY A 249 8.39 -16.03 -16.39
CA GLY A 249 7.40 -16.05 -17.48
C GLY A 249 6.96 -14.68 -17.98
N ASN A 250 7.56 -13.57 -17.55
CA ASN A 250 7.17 -12.26 -18.05
C ASN A 250 7.73 -11.98 -19.46
N SER A 251 6.88 -12.06 -20.48
CA SER A 251 7.27 -11.88 -21.88
C SER A 251 7.90 -10.51 -22.19
N THR A 252 7.51 -9.45 -21.48
CA THR A 252 8.10 -8.11 -21.65
C THR A 252 9.51 -8.06 -21.09
N ALA A 253 9.75 -8.69 -19.94
CA ALA A 253 11.10 -8.82 -19.37
C ALA A 253 11.99 -9.69 -20.26
N MET A 254 11.47 -10.81 -20.78
CA MET A 254 12.17 -11.66 -21.75
C MET A 254 12.63 -10.86 -22.98
N TYR A 255 11.77 -10.02 -23.56
CA TYR A 255 12.18 -9.13 -24.65
C TYR A 255 13.30 -8.17 -24.23
N ASN A 256 13.14 -7.49 -23.09
CA ASN A 256 14.11 -6.49 -22.64
C ASN A 256 15.49 -7.13 -22.41
N ILE A 257 15.54 -8.28 -21.74
CA ILE A 257 16.80 -8.96 -21.47
C ILE A 257 17.36 -9.66 -22.71
N GLY A 258 16.50 -10.20 -23.58
CA GLY A 258 16.88 -10.77 -24.86
C GLY A 258 17.55 -9.74 -25.77
N SER A 259 16.96 -8.55 -25.87
CA SER A 259 17.54 -7.40 -26.58
C SER A 259 18.87 -6.94 -25.96
N ALA A 260 18.97 -6.94 -24.63
CA ALA A 260 20.21 -6.56 -23.94
C ALA A 260 21.35 -7.54 -24.27
N TYR A 261 21.11 -8.86 -24.18
CA TYR A 261 22.10 -9.88 -24.54
C TYR A 261 22.44 -9.88 -26.03
N TRP A 262 21.45 -9.71 -26.90
CA TRP A 262 21.64 -9.67 -28.35
C TRP A 262 22.57 -8.54 -28.78
N ASN A 263 22.36 -7.34 -28.21
CA ASN A 263 23.13 -6.14 -28.56
C ASN A 263 24.40 -5.96 -27.72
N GLY A 264 24.51 -6.61 -26.56
CA GLY A 264 25.58 -6.36 -25.59
C GLY A 264 25.37 -5.07 -24.78
N ASN A 265 24.12 -4.65 -24.58
CA ASN A 265 23.80 -3.42 -23.87
C ASN A 265 23.94 -3.63 -22.36
N PHE A 266 25.06 -3.16 -21.79
CA PHE A 266 25.37 -3.25 -20.35
C PHE A 266 25.49 -4.69 -19.80
N VAL A 267 25.46 -5.69 -20.68
CA VAL A 267 25.79 -7.10 -20.45
C VAL A 267 26.82 -7.54 -21.47
N LYS A 268 27.57 -8.61 -21.17
CA LYS A 268 28.39 -9.27 -22.19
C LYS A 268 27.47 -9.74 -23.32
N LYS A 269 27.77 -9.31 -24.55
CA LYS A 269 27.02 -9.72 -25.74
C LYS A 269 27.01 -11.25 -25.85
N ASP A 270 25.81 -11.80 -25.97
CA ASP A 270 25.54 -13.22 -26.09
C ASP A 270 24.29 -13.39 -26.95
N GLN A 271 24.50 -13.57 -28.25
CA GLN A 271 23.40 -13.61 -29.22
C GLN A 271 22.57 -14.88 -29.10
N ASP A 272 23.16 -15.99 -28.66
CA ASP A 272 22.44 -17.25 -28.45
C ASP A 272 21.49 -17.14 -27.25
N LYS A 273 21.98 -16.59 -26.13
CA LYS A 273 21.14 -16.30 -24.95
C LYS A 273 20.09 -15.25 -25.28
N GLY A 274 20.46 -14.22 -26.03
CA GLY A 274 19.54 -13.17 -26.50
C GLY A 274 18.42 -13.74 -27.38
N ALA A 275 18.76 -14.56 -28.37
CA ALA A 275 17.81 -15.21 -29.27
C ALA A 275 16.83 -16.12 -28.53
N ARG A 276 17.32 -16.88 -27.53
CA ARG A 276 16.46 -17.74 -26.72
C ARG A 276 15.36 -16.95 -26.01
N TYR A 277 15.71 -15.87 -25.31
CA TYR A 277 14.72 -15.01 -24.66
C TYR A 277 13.77 -14.32 -25.65
N LEU A 278 14.29 -13.85 -26.79
CA LEU A 278 13.45 -13.24 -27.83
C LEU A 278 12.46 -14.23 -28.42
N LYS A 279 12.88 -15.48 -28.65
CA LYS A 279 12.01 -16.58 -29.09
C LYS A 279 10.90 -16.83 -28.08
N GLU A 280 11.24 -17.03 -26.81
CA GLU A 280 10.27 -17.28 -25.75
C GLU A 280 9.26 -16.12 -25.59
N ALA A 281 9.74 -14.87 -25.67
CA ALA A 281 8.89 -13.69 -25.66
C ALA A 281 7.94 -13.63 -26.87
N ALA A 282 8.44 -13.97 -28.07
CA ALA A 282 7.66 -13.98 -29.30
C ALA A 282 6.59 -15.08 -29.30
N MET A 283 6.90 -16.27 -28.77
CA MET A 283 5.93 -17.36 -28.56
C MET A 283 4.80 -16.96 -27.61
N GLN A 284 5.06 -16.01 -26.70
CA GLN A 284 4.05 -15.40 -25.82
C GLN A 284 3.38 -14.15 -26.42
N ASN A 285 3.45 -13.98 -27.75
CA ASN A 285 2.86 -12.88 -28.50
C ASN A 285 3.38 -11.49 -28.10
N GLN A 286 4.60 -11.37 -27.59
CA GLN A 286 5.19 -10.06 -27.31
C GLN A 286 5.52 -9.35 -28.65
N PRO A 287 4.89 -8.21 -29.00
CA PRO A 287 4.98 -7.61 -30.33
C PRO A 287 6.39 -7.19 -30.77
N LYS A 288 7.15 -6.54 -29.88
CA LYS A 288 8.54 -6.12 -30.14
C LYS A 288 9.49 -7.31 -30.26
N ALA A 289 9.23 -8.40 -29.55
CA ALA A 289 10.01 -9.63 -29.70
C ALA A 289 9.75 -10.29 -31.05
N ILE A 290 8.48 -10.35 -31.49
CA ILE A 290 8.09 -10.83 -32.82
C ILE A 290 8.77 -10.00 -33.91
N GLU A 291 8.71 -8.68 -33.79
CA GLU A 291 9.36 -7.75 -34.73
C GLU A 291 10.86 -8.01 -34.78
N MET A 292 11.52 -8.06 -33.62
CA MET A 292 12.96 -8.30 -33.51
C MET A 292 13.36 -9.66 -34.09
N CYS A 293 12.57 -10.72 -33.85
CA CYS A 293 12.83 -12.04 -34.42
C CYS A 293 12.72 -12.03 -35.95
N LYS A 294 11.74 -11.30 -36.52
CA LYS A 294 11.63 -11.13 -37.98
C LYS A 294 12.82 -10.36 -38.55
N THR A 295 13.22 -9.26 -37.90
CA THR A 295 14.36 -8.43 -38.34
C THR A 295 15.67 -9.19 -38.36
N TYR A 296 15.89 -10.07 -37.37
CA TYR A 296 17.13 -10.82 -37.23
C TYR A 296 17.04 -12.28 -37.70
N ASN A 297 15.95 -12.66 -38.36
CA ASN A 297 15.69 -14.02 -38.86
C ASN A 297 15.85 -15.12 -37.77
N ILE A 298 15.39 -14.82 -36.56
CA ILE A 298 15.34 -15.76 -35.43
C ILE A 298 14.05 -16.57 -35.57
N ASP A 299 14.15 -17.90 -35.59
CA ASP A 299 12.98 -18.77 -35.72
C ASP A 299 12.27 -18.99 -34.37
N TYR A 300 11.04 -18.49 -34.27
CA TYR A 300 10.18 -18.55 -33.09
C TYR A 300 8.85 -19.27 -33.33
N ARG A 301 8.70 -19.94 -34.47
CA ARG A 301 7.53 -20.77 -34.79
C ARG A 301 7.69 -22.19 -34.26
#